data_AF-A0A834K7S8-F1
#
_entry.id   AF-A0A834K7S8-F1
#
_cell.length_a   1.000
_cell.length_b   1.000
_cell.length_c   1.000
_cell.angle_alpha   90.00
_cell.angle_beta   90.00
_cell.angle_gamma   90.00
#
_symmetry.space_group_name_H-M   'P 1'
#
loop_
_entity.id
_entity.type
_entity.pdbx_description
1 polymer ?
#
loop_
_entity_poly.entity_id
_entity_poly.type
_entity_poly.pdbx_seq_one_letter_code
_entity_poly.pdbx_strand_id
1 'polypeptide(L)'
;MEVEPMCIVENETEGSRGDRKEGGKRGRKPGRKASDKVDMKAKLERSRQSARECRARKKLRYQYLEELVADREKAVLALRKELEMYRQWGHELDRGRIPEGLHTVLEELGSLKREKSNS
;
A
#
# COMPACT_ATOMS: atom_id res chain seq x y z
N MET A 1 10.83 -17.93 -21.96
CA MET A 1 10.92 -17.40 -20.58
C MET A 1 9.61 -17.78 -19.94
N GLU A 2 9.59 -18.93 -19.28
CA GLU A 2 8.40 -19.52 -18.69
C GLU A 2 7.98 -18.64 -17.51
N VAL A 3 6.77 -18.07 -17.55
CA VAL A 3 6.19 -17.32 -16.43
C VAL A 3 5.60 -18.35 -15.48
N GLU A 4 6.30 -18.62 -14.37
CA GLU A 4 5.75 -19.47 -13.32
C GLU A 4 4.45 -18.86 -12.75
N PRO A 5 3.39 -19.66 -12.58
CA PRO A 5 2.15 -19.17 -11.99
C PRO A 5 2.39 -18.87 -10.51
N MET A 6 2.31 -17.58 -10.15
CA MET A 6 2.33 -17.11 -8.77
C MET A 6 1.23 -17.80 -7.98
N CYS A 7 1.62 -18.67 -7.04
CA CYS A 7 0.71 -19.39 -6.16
C CYS A 7 -0.13 -18.38 -5.37
N ILE A 8 -1.42 -18.31 -5.66
CA ILE A 8 -2.38 -17.59 -4.84
C ILE A 8 -2.45 -18.36 -3.53
N VAL A 9 -1.78 -17.86 -2.48
CA VAL A 9 -1.98 -18.35 -1.13
C VAL A 9 -3.40 -17.95 -0.74
N GLU A 10 -4.32 -18.90 -0.83
CA GLU A 10 -5.65 -18.78 -0.27
C GLU A 10 -5.48 -18.55 1.23
N ASN A 11 -5.55 -17.28 1.65
CA ASN A 11 -5.72 -16.96 3.05
C ASN A 11 -7.09 -17.51 3.46
N GLU A 12 -7.07 -18.70 4.05
CA GLU A 12 -8.19 -19.32 4.77
C GLU A 12 -8.61 -18.37 5.89
N THR A 13 -9.43 -17.38 5.53
CA THR A 13 -10.25 -16.68 6.48
C THR A 13 -11.34 -17.66 6.83
N GLU A 14 -11.07 -18.49 7.85
CA GLU A 14 -12.04 -19.38 8.46
C GLU A 14 -13.32 -18.58 8.73
N GLY A 15 -14.26 -18.73 7.82
CA GLY A 15 -15.61 -18.25 7.98
C GLY A 15 -16.16 -18.97 9.19
N SER A 16 -16.35 -18.22 10.28
CA SER A 16 -17.08 -18.69 11.44
C SER A 16 -18.41 -19.28 10.95
N ARG A 17 -18.44 -20.62 10.89
CA ARG A 17 -19.59 -21.40 10.46
C ARG A 17 -20.77 -20.94 11.30
N GLY A 18 -21.75 -20.35 10.63
CA GLY A 18 -22.98 -19.89 11.26
C GLY A 18 -23.58 -21.05 12.05
N ASP A 19 -23.63 -20.88 13.37
CA ASP A 19 -24.36 -21.74 14.28
C ASP A 19 -25.85 -21.65 13.91
N ARG A 20 -26.30 -22.51 12.99
CA ARG A 20 -27.72 -22.78 12.77
C ARG A 20 -28.21 -23.49 14.02
N LYS A 21 -28.61 -22.71 15.02
CA LYS A 21 -29.34 -23.21 16.17
C LYS A 21 -30.79 -23.48 15.77
N GLU A 22 -30.99 -24.62 15.13
CA GLU A 22 -32.30 -25.26 15.06
C GLU A 22 -32.58 -25.85 16.45
N GLY A 23 -33.58 -25.31 17.16
CA GLY A 23 -33.90 -25.78 18.50
C GLY A 23 -35.05 -25.03 19.16
N GLY A 24 -36.24 -25.65 19.15
CA GLY A 24 -37.19 -25.56 20.25
C GLY A 24 -38.06 -24.31 20.31
N LYS A 25 -39.09 -24.23 19.47
CA LYS A 25 -40.31 -23.47 19.79
C LYS A 25 -41.07 -24.19 20.92
N ARG A 26 -40.67 -24.07 22.18
CA ARG A 26 -41.50 -24.38 23.38
C ARG A 26 -40.82 -23.79 24.62
N GLY A 27 -41.47 -22.83 25.29
CA GLY A 27 -41.11 -22.42 26.66
C GLY A 27 -40.52 -21.03 26.90
N ARG A 28 -40.85 -20.00 26.10
CA ARG A 28 -40.36 -18.63 26.39
C ARG A 28 -41.22 -17.99 27.50
N LYS A 29 -40.72 -17.95 28.75
CA LYS A 29 -41.33 -17.23 29.90
C LYS A 29 -41.71 -15.78 29.51
N PRO A 30 -42.94 -15.30 29.79
CA PRO A 30 -43.34 -13.93 29.51
C PRO A 30 -42.68 -12.99 30.53
N GLY A 31 -41.69 -12.19 30.10
CA GLY A 31 -41.09 -11.15 30.95
C GLY A 31 -39.66 -10.72 30.59
N ARG A 32 -38.84 -11.58 29.98
CA ARG A 32 -37.40 -11.27 29.70
C ARG A 32 -37.10 -10.64 28.33
N LYS A 33 -38.11 -10.18 27.59
CA LYS A 33 -37.94 -9.79 26.18
C LYS A 33 -37.26 -8.43 25.95
N ALA A 34 -37.15 -7.56 26.94
CA ALA A 34 -36.58 -6.22 26.75
C ALA A 34 -35.04 -6.24 26.79
N SER A 35 -34.42 -6.88 27.79
CA SER A 35 -32.96 -6.95 27.94
C SER A 35 -32.28 -7.74 26.81
N ASP A 36 -32.86 -8.87 26.41
CA ASP A 36 -32.33 -9.69 25.30
C ASP A 36 -32.34 -8.95 23.97
N LYS A 37 -33.36 -8.10 23.73
CA LYS A 37 -33.46 -7.31 22.49
C LYS A 37 -32.39 -6.21 22.45
N VAL A 38 -32.10 -5.59 23.60
CA VAL A 38 -31.04 -4.57 23.71
C VAL A 38 -29.67 -5.19 23.48
N ASP A 39 -29.39 -6.35 24.06
CA ASP A 39 -28.12 -7.07 23.83
C ASP A 39 -27.99 -7.55 22.38
N MET A 40 -29.07 -8.05 21.76
CA MET A 40 -29.06 -8.43 20.35
C MET A 40 -28.82 -7.23 19.42
N LYS A 41 -29.42 -6.08 19.70
CA LYS A 41 -29.17 -4.84 18.94
C LYS A 41 -27.71 -4.40 19.09
N ALA A 42 -27.16 -4.46 20.30
CA ALA A 42 -25.77 -4.10 20.57
C ALA A 42 -24.78 -5.07 19.88
N LYS A 43 -25.05 -6.37 19.88
CA LYS A 43 -24.23 -7.38 19.16
C LYS A 43 -24.25 -7.14 17.66
N LEU A 44 -25.43 -6.89 17.08
CA LEU A 44 -25.56 -6.61 15.66
C LEU A 44 -24.81 -5.33 15.27
N GLU A 45 -24.87 -4.29 16.09
CA GLU A 45 -24.16 -3.04 15.82
C GLU A 45 -22.64 -3.21 15.92
N ARG A 46 -22.14 -3.97 16.91
CA ARG A 46 -20.70 -4.32 16.99
C ARG A 46 -20.23 -5.11 15.77
N SER A 47 -21.01 -6.07 15.28
CA SER A 47 -20.67 -6.83 14.08
C SER A 47 -20.66 -5.96 12.82
N ARG A 48 -21.61 -5.02 12.70
CA ARG A 48 -21.61 -4.04 11.61
C ARG A 48 -20.40 -3.13 11.67
N GLN A 49 -20.06 -2.66 12.86
CA GLN A 49 -18.92 -1.77 13.08
C GLN A 49 -17.60 -2.47 12.74
N SER A 50 -17.38 -3.71 13.20
CA SER A 50 -16.18 -4.47 12.85
C SER A 50 -16.08 -4.73 11.33
N ALA A 51 -17.19 -4.99 10.66
CA ALA A 51 -17.22 -5.13 9.20
C ALA A 51 -16.86 -3.81 8.47
N ARG A 52 -17.34 -2.66 8.97
CA ARG A 52 -16.98 -1.33 8.44
C ARG A 52 -15.48 -1.06 8.64
N GLU A 53 -14.97 -1.30 9.84
CA GLU A 53 -13.55 -1.12 10.17
C GLU A 53 -12.65 -2.02 9.33
N CYS A 54 -13.05 -3.27 9.10
CA CYS A 54 -12.33 -4.18 8.22
C CYS A 54 -12.19 -3.60 6.80
N ARG A 55 -13.29 -3.08 6.24
CA ARG A 55 -13.28 -2.43 4.91
C ARG A 55 -12.42 -1.18 4.90
N ALA A 56 -12.56 -0.32 5.90
CA ALA A 56 -11.78 0.91 6.03
C ALA A 56 -10.27 0.60 6.12
N ARG A 57 -9.89 -0.38 6.94
CA ARG A 57 -8.51 -0.84 7.09
C ARG A 57 -7.96 -1.43 5.79
N LYS A 58 -8.75 -2.23 5.08
CA LYS A 58 -8.35 -2.79 3.77
C LYS A 58 -8.11 -1.67 2.75
N LYS A 59 -9.00 -0.67 2.69
CA LYS A 59 -8.85 0.49 1.82
C LYS A 59 -7.56 1.26 2.13
N LEU A 60 -7.33 1.58 3.41
CA LEU A 60 -6.11 2.27 3.86
C LEU A 60 -4.84 1.48 3.52
N ARG A 61 -4.85 0.16 3.73
CA ARG A 61 -3.71 -0.70 3.40
C ARG A 61 -3.40 -0.68 1.91
N TYR A 62 -4.41 -0.76 1.05
CA TYR A 62 -4.20 -0.73 -0.40
C TYR A 62 -3.75 0.63 -0.88
N GLN A 63 -4.32 1.71 -0.35
CA GLN A 63 -3.87 3.07 -0.65
C GLN A 63 -2.38 3.25 -0.31
N TYR A 64 -1.94 2.83 0.88
CA TYR A 64 -0.52 2.91 1.26
C TYR A 64 0.39 2.09 0.34
N LEU A 65 -0.03 0.87 -0.04
CA LEU A 65 0.74 0.04 -0.95
C LEU A 65 0.80 0.65 -2.37
N GLU A 66 -0.29 1.23 -2.85
CA GLU A 66 -0.35 1.94 -4.13
C GLU A 66 0.61 3.14 -4.13
N GLU A 67 0.58 3.96 -3.07
CA GLU A 67 1.48 5.11 -2.91
C GLU A 67 2.95 4.66 -2.89
N LEU A 68 3.29 3.62 -2.11
CA LEU A 68 4.64 3.06 -2.08
C LEU A 68 5.14 2.58 -3.45
N VAL A 69 4.28 1.87 -4.20
CA VAL A 69 4.62 1.38 -5.53
C VAL A 69 4.80 2.55 -6.50
N ALA A 70 3.89 3.52 -6.50
CA ALA A 70 3.96 4.69 -7.36
C ALA A 70 5.25 5.51 -7.11
N ASP A 71 5.63 5.72 -5.84
CA ASP A 71 6.85 6.43 -5.49
C ASP A 71 8.10 5.65 -5.93
N ARG A 72 8.10 4.33 -5.76
CA ARG A 72 9.19 3.46 -6.20
C ARG A 72 9.35 3.49 -7.71
N GLU A 73 8.25 3.40 -8.46
CA GLU A 73 8.24 3.47 -9.91
C GLU A 73 8.75 4.82 -10.41
N LYS A 74 8.30 5.91 -9.79
CA LYS A 74 8.77 7.27 -10.08
C LYS A 74 10.28 7.41 -9.86
N ALA A 75 10.80 6.90 -8.75
CA ALA A 75 12.23 6.91 -8.47
C ALA A 75 13.03 6.09 -9.50
N VAL A 76 12.54 4.90 -9.88
CA VAL A 76 13.18 4.07 -10.91
C VAL A 76 13.20 4.79 -12.27
N LEU A 77 12.10 5.43 -12.65
CA LEU A 77 12.05 6.20 -13.90
C LEU A 77 13.01 7.39 -13.88
N ALA A 78 13.12 8.11 -12.76
CA ALA A 78 14.08 9.21 -12.62
C ALA A 78 15.53 8.71 -12.77
N LEU A 79 15.89 7.64 -12.06
CA LEU A 79 17.23 7.05 -12.13
C LEU A 79 17.56 6.51 -13.53
N ARG A 80 16.58 5.92 -14.23
CA ARG A 80 16.79 5.47 -15.61
C ARG A 80 17.06 6.62 -16.57
N LYS A 81 16.35 7.75 -16.43
CA LYS A 81 16.58 8.95 -17.23
C LYS A 81 17.97 9.53 -16.97
N GLU A 82 18.35 9.61 -15.70
CA GLU A 82 19.68 10.09 -15.29
C GLU A 82 20.81 9.18 -15.84
N LEU A 83 20.64 7.86 -15.74
CA LEU A 83 21.60 6.91 -16.29
C LEU A 83 21.75 7.07 -17.81
N GLU A 84 20.63 7.21 -18.52
CA GLU A 84 20.64 7.38 -19.98
C GLU A 84 21.31 8.70 -20.39
N MET A 85 21.06 9.79 -19.66
CA MET A 85 21.76 11.06 -19.85
C MET A 85 23.29 10.87 -19.72
N TYR A 86 23.77 10.22 -18.65
CA TYR A 86 25.20 9.98 -18.48
C TYR A 86 25.81 9.08 -19.55
N ARG A 87 25.07 8.09 -20.06
CA ARG A 87 25.53 7.26 -21.18
C ARG A 87 25.71 8.08 -22.46
N GLN A 88 24.77 8.97 -22.76
CA GLN A 88 24.85 9.86 -23.92
C GLN A 88 26.02 10.84 -23.78
N TRP A 89 26.18 11.44 -22.60
CA TRP A 89 27.31 12.32 -22.30
C TRP A 89 28.65 11.61 -22.42
N GLY A 90 28.77 10.38 -21.91
CA GLY A 90 29.97 9.57 -22.10
C GLY A 90 30.31 9.41 -23.57
N HIS A 91 29.31 9.12 -24.41
CA HIS A 91 29.54 8.96 -25.84
C HIS A 91 29.95 10.25 -26.56
N GLU A 92 29.46 11.41 -26.12
CA GLU A 92 29.87 12.71 -26.64
C GLU A 92 31.29 13.10 -26.18
N LEU A 93 31.60 12.87 -24.92
CA LEU A 93 32.93 13.09 -24.34
C LEU A 93 33.99 12.22 -25.03
N ASP A 94 33.68 10.94 -25.30
CA ASP A 94 34.55 10.04 -26.06
C ASP A 94 34.84 10.57 -27.48
N ARG A 95 33.92 11.36 -28.04
CA ARG A 95 34.08 12.03 -29.33
C ARG A 95 34.69 13.44 -29.21
N GLY A 96 35.15 13.83 -28.03
CA GLY A 96 35.74 15.14 -27.74
C GLY A 96 34.74 16.30 -27.75
N ARG A 97 33.44 16.02 -27.64
CA ARG A 97 32.39 17.04 -27.54
C ARG A 97 31.99 17.25 -26.08
N ILE A 98 31.67 18.49 -25.73
CA ILE A 98 31.16 18.85 -24.40
C ILE A 98 29.63 18.71 -24.43
N PRO A 99 29.04 17.82 -23.61
CA PRO A 99 27.60 17.64 -23.57
C PRO A 99 26.84 18.83 -23.01
N GLU A 100 25.65 19.08 -23.57
CA GLU A 100 24.75 20.12 -23.09
C GLU A 100 24.27 19.83 -21.66
N GLY A 101 24.24 20.87 -20.81
CA GLY A 101 23.85 20.74 -19.40
C GLY A 101 24.94 20.22 -18.46
N LEU A 102 26.11 19.80 -18.98
CA LEU A 102 27.25 19.38 -18.16
C LEU A 102 27.71 20.47 -17.20
N HIS A 103 27.76 21.73 -17.66
CA HIS A 103 28.13 22.87 -16.82
C HIS A 103 27.17 23.06 -15.65
N THR A 104 25.86 22.99 -15.91
CA THR A 104 24.82 23.16 -14.89
C THR A 104 24.92 22.10 -13.80
N VAL A 105 25.11 20.83 -14.19
CA VAL A 105 25.30 19.73 -13.22
C VAL A 105 26.58 19.93 -12.40
N LEU A 106 27.66 20.40 -13.02
CA LEU A 106 28.92 20.69 -12.30
C LEU A 106 28.77 21.87 -11.33
N GLU A 107 28.02 22.91 -11.68
CA GLU A 107 27.71 24.04 -10.80
C GLU A 107 26.85 23.60 -9.61
N GLU A 108 25.83 22.77 -9.84
CA GLU A 108 24.99 22.20 -8.78
C GLU A 108 25.82 21.35 -7.81
N LEU A 109 26.67 20.45 -8.36
CA LEU A 109 27.55 19.60 -7.56
C LEU A 109 28.61 20.40 -6.80
N GLY A 110 29.13 21.47 -7.41
CA GLY A 110 30.11 22.39 -6.82
C GLY A 110 29.50 23.25 -5.71
N SER A 111 28.26 23.69 -5.87
CA SER A 111 27.51 24.45 -4.86
C SER A 111 27.24 23.59 -3.62
N LEU A 112 26.88 22.32 -3.81
CA LEU A 112 26.75 21.33 -2.72
C LEU A 112 28.06 21.08 -1.96
N LYS A 113 29.22 21.24 -2.61
CA LYS A 113 30.54 21.05 -1.97
C LYS A 113 30.93 22.22 -1.07
N ARG A 114 30.42 23.44 -1.34
CA ARG A 114 30.71 24.65 -0.56
C ARG A 114 29.90 24.72 0.75
N GLU A 115 28.70 24.13 0.78
CA GLU A 115 27.90 24.08 2.01
C GLU A 115 28.44 23.08 3.04
N LYS A 116 29.04 21.95 2.62
CA LYS A 116 29.68 20.99 3.54
C LYS A 116 30.99 21.48 4.17
N SER A 117 31.62 22.52 3.61
CA SER A 117 32.83 23.13 4.19
C SER A 117 32.53 24.26 5.19
N ASN A 118 31.26 24.65 5.35
CA ASN A 118 30.83 25.77 6.20
C ASN A 118 29.91 25.34 7.36
N SER A 119 29.92 24.07 7.77
CA SER A 119 29.19 23.55 8.95
C SER A 119 30.11 22.78 9.89
#